data_AF-A0A5C6L026-F1
#
_entry.id   AF-A0A5C6L026-F1
#
_cell.length_a   1.000
_cell.length_b   1.000
_cell.length_c   1.000
_cell.angle_alpha   90.00
_cell.angle_beta   90.00
_cell.angle_gamma   90.00
#
_symmetry.space_group_name_H-M   'P 1'
#
loop_
_entity.id
_entity.type
_entity.pdbx_description
1 polymer ?
#
loop_
_entity_poly.entity_id
_entity_poly.type
_entity_poly.pdbx_seq_one_letter_code
_entity_poly.pdbx_strand_id
1 'polypeptide(L)'
;MPRGTLADCDNATNGIYYINGTITNAPISFGVLISFIDTVKTNYGFQIAMQTWGGVIYVRSRTEVLTSWTSWYKLSATIAS
;
A
#
# COMPACT_ATOMS: atom_id res chain seq x y z
N MET A 1 7.05 9.73 13.96
CA MET A 1 6.31 8.44 13.84
C MET A 1 7.35 7.32 13.86
N PRO A 2 7.16 6.21 14.60
CA PRO A 2 8.18 5.17 14.69
C PRO A 2 8.33 4.47 13.34
N ARG A 3 9.57 4.36 12.84
CA ARG A 3 9.91 3.53 11.68
C ARG A 3 9.91 2.07 12.13
N GLY A 4 8.75 1.41 12.10
CA GLY A 4 8.68 -0.04 12.20
C GLY A 4 9.14 -0.68 10.89
N THR A 5 9.90 -1.78 10.97
CA THR A 5 10.23 -2.60 9.80
C THR A 5 8.96 -3.27 9.32
N LEU A 6 8.45 -2.87 8.15
CA LEU A 6 7.29 -3.51 7.55
C LEU A 6 7.72 -4.80 6.87
N ALA A 7 7.28 -5.96 7.39
CA ALA A 7 7.55 -7.26 6.77
C ALA A 7 6.43 -7.69 5.81
N ASP A 8 5.21 -7.18 6.02
CA ASP A 8 4.02 -7.48 5.22
C ASP A 8 3.12 -6.26 5.11
N CYS A 9 2.78 -5.84 3.89
CA CYS A 9 1.89 -4.72 3.63
C CYS A 9 0.48 -4.92 4.18
N ASP A 10 0.03 -6.16 4.37
CA ASP A 10 -1.31 -6.45 4.89
C ASP A 10 -1.45 -6.07 6.37
N ASN A 11 -0.33 -6.07 7.10
CA ASN A 11 -0.24 -5.76 8.53
C ASN A 11 0.10 -4.28 8.81
N ALA A 12 0.22 -3.45 7.78
CA ALA A 12 0.54 -2.04 7.95
C ALA A 12 -0.60 -1.30 8.67
N THR A 13 -0.28 -0.62 9.77
CA THR A 13 -1.20 0.32 10.44
C THR A 13 -1.18 1.68 9.75
N ASN A 14 -1.94 2.66 10.27
CA ASN A 14 -1.95 4.02 9.74
C ASN A 14 -0.54 4.64 9.68
N GLY A 15 -0.09 5.06 8.50
CA GLY A 15 1.20 5.73 8.35
C GLY A 15 1.86 5.62 6.97
N ILE A 16 3.14 6.02 6.94
CA ILE A 16 4.01 5.99 5.76
C ILE A 16 5.19 5.06 6.06
N TYR A 17 5.40 4.06 5.20
CA TYR A 17 6.43 3.03 5.34
C TYR A 17 7.37 3.05 4.15
N TYR A 18 8.66 2.90 4.42
CA TYR A 18 9.65 2.72 3.38
C TYR A 18 9.71 1.25 2.95
N ILE A 19 9.63 1.01 1.65
CA ILE A 19 9.79 -0.32 1.05
C ILE A 19 11.20 -0.40 0.47
N ASN A 20 11.97 -1.40 0.92
CA ASN A 20 13.29 -1.70 0.39
C ASN A 20 13.53 -3.21 0.42
N GLY A 21 13.60 -3.81 -0.76
CA GLY A 21 13.71 -5.25 -0.95
C GLY A 21 12.35 -5.94 -1.00
N THR A 22 12.35 -7.22 -0.63
CA THR A 22 11.15 -8.06 -0.68
C THR A 22 10.34 -7.90 0.60
N ILE A 23 9.15 -7.32 0.48
CA ILE A 23 8.12 -7.24 1.53
C ILE A 23 6.93 -8.06 1.07
N THR A 24 6.36 -8.88 1.97
CA THR A 24 5.19 -9.71 1.66
C THR A 24 4.02 -8.82 1.24
N ASN A 25 3.27 -9.25 0.22
CA ASN A 25 2.15 -8.50 -0.35
C ASN A 25 2.49 -7.09 -0.87
N ALA A 26 3.76 -6.76 -1.11
CA ALA A 26 4.13 -5.51 -1.76
C ALA A 26 4.07 -5.64 -3.30
N PRO A 27 3.52 -4.64 -4.02
CA PRO A 27 3.50 -4.63 -5.48
C PRO A 27 4.79 -4.06 -6.09
N ILE A 28 5.68 -3.55 -5.23
CA ILE A 28 6.94 -2.87 -5.58
C ILE A 28 8.03 -3.33 -4.62
N SER A 29 9.30 -3.25 -5.04
CA SER A 29 10.47 -3.62 -4.23
C SER A 29 11.25 -2.42 -3.68
N PHE A 30 10.98 -1.21 -4.16
CA PHE A 30 11.67 0.00 -3.69
C PHE A 30 10.78 1.22 -3.84
N GLY A 31 10.44 1.87 -2.72
CA GLY A 31 9.48 2.96 -2.73
C GLY A 31 8.87 3.24 -1.37
N VAL A 32 7.60 3.66 -1.40
CA VAL A 32 6.84 4.04 -0.20
C VAL A 32 5.46 3.40 -0.24
N LEU A 33 5.03 2.87 0.91
CA LEU A 33 3.64 2.53 1.18
C LEU A 33 3.01 3.63 2.04
N ILE A 34 1.82 4.07 1.68
CA ILE A 34 0.94 4.89 2.51
C ILE A 34 -0.27 4.01 2.87
N SER A 35 -0.57 3.87 4.16
CA SER A 35 -1.64 3.01 4.66
C SER A 35 -2.62 3.81 5.51
N PHE A 36 -3.90 3.66 5.20
CA PHE A 36 -5.04 4.19 5.94
C PHE A 36 -5.94 3.03 6.34
N ILE A 37 -6.24 2.92 7.63
CA ILE A 37 -7.07 1.91 8.27
C ILE A 37 -8.05 2.66 9.15
N ASP A 38 -9.34 2.43 8.94
CA ASP A 38 -10.37 2.98 9.79
C ASP A 38 -10.25 2.39 11.20
N THR A 39 -10.14 3.25 12.22
CA THR A 39 -9.91 2.82 13.61
C THR A 39 -11.17 2.33 14.31
N VAL A 40 -12.36 2.60 13.75
CA VAL A 40 -13.66 2.14 14.25
C VAL A 40 -14.08 0.88 13.50
N LYS A 41 -13.94 0.90 12.18
CA LYS A 41 -14.24 -0.23 11.30
C LYS A 41 -12.95 -0.80 10.74
N THR A 42 -12.21 -1.57 11.54
CA THR A 42 -10.85 -2.06 11.19
C THR A 42 -10.76 -2.85 9.87
N ASN A 43 -11.90 -3.34 9.35
CA ASN A 43 -12.00 -4.00 8.06
C ASN A 43 -12.01 -3.04 6.86
N TYR A 44 -12.09 -1.72 7.08
CA TYR A 44 -11.91 -0.70 6.06
C TYR A 44 -10.47 -0.23 6.03
N GLY A 45 -9.93 -0.18 4.83
CA GLY A 45 -8.59 0.32 4.61
C GLY A 45 -8.32 0.67 3.17
N PHE A 46 -7.33 1.53 2.98
CA PHE A 46 -6.84 1.96 1.69
C PHE A 46 -5.32 2.07 1.73
N GLN A 47 -4.67 1.60 0.68
CA GLN A 47 -3.22 1.65 0.56
C GLN A 47 -2.79 2.15 -0.81
N ILE A 48 -1.70 2.93 -0.80
CA ILE A 48 -1.00 3.42 -1.99
C ILE A 48 0.45 2.97 -1.90
N ALA A 49 0.95 2.32 -2.94
CA ALA A 49 2.37 2.00 -3.08
C ALA A 49 2.95 2.75 -4.28
N MET A 50 3.99 3.56 -4.06
CA MET A 50 4.63 4.39 -5.08
C MET A 50 6.08 3.97 -5.28
N GLN A 51 6.44 3.60 -6.50
CA GLN A 51 7.81 3.21 -6.86
C GLN A 51 8.69 4.44 -7.10
N THR A 52 9.86 4.51 -6.44
CA THR A 52 10.73 5.71 -6.51
C THR A 52 11.26 6.00 -7.91
N TRP A 53 11.70 4.97 -8.64
CA TRP A 53 12.41 5.14 -9.92
C TRP A 53 11.63 4.67 -11.15
N GLY A 54 10.54 3.92 -10.94
CA GLY A 54 9.71 3.40 -12.02
C GLY A 54 8.48 4.24 -12.33
N GLY A 55 8.18 5.25 -11.50
CA GLY A 55 7.00 6.11 -11.67
C GLY A 55 5.66 5.38 -11.59
N VAL A 56 5.65 4.12 -11.14
CA VAL A 56 4.45 3.31 -11.04
C VAL A 56 3.80 3.52 -9.68
N ILE A 57 2.48 3.69 -9.69
CA ILE A 57 1.65 3.76 -8.48
C ILE A 57 0.68 2.58 -8.50
N TYR A 58 0.56 1.91 -7.36
CA TYR A 58 -0.44 0.88 -7.12
C TYR A 58 -1.37 1.32 -6.00
N VAL A 59 -2.64 0.93 -6.10
CA VAL A 59 -3.63 1.16 -5.05
C VAL A 59 -4.37 -0.14 -4.74
N ARG A 60 -4.82 -0.27 -3.50
CA ARG A 60 -5.74 -1.34 -3.08
C ARG A 60 -6.58 -0.90 -1.89
N SER A 61 -7.64 -1.65 -1.62
CA SER A 61 -8.52 -1.40 -0.47
C SER A 61 -8.93 -2.70 0.21
N ARG A 62 -9.55 -2.56 1.38
CA ARG A 62 -10.39 -3.59 2.02
C ARG A 62 -11.65 -2.92 2.54
N THR A 63 -12.78 -3.64 2.55
CA THR A 63 -14.10 -3.12 2.95
C THR A 63 -14.83 -4.14 3.82
N GLU A 64 -15.95 -3.78 4.43
CA GLU A 64 -16.76 -4.66 5.32
C GLU A 64 -17.07 -6.05 4.73
N VAL A 65 -17.18 -6.17 3.40
CA VAL A 65 -17.46 -7.44 2.70
C VAL A 65 -16.18 -8.28 2.50
N LEU A 66 -15.01 -7.64 2.54
CA LEU A 66 -13.71 -8.25 2.29
C LEU A 66 -12.82 -8.10 3.53
N THR A 67 -12.73 -9.17 4.32
CA THR A 67 -11.75 -9.26 5.41
C THR A 67 -10.31 -9.33 4.90
N SER A 68 -10.12 -9.60 3.60
CA SER A 68 -8.85 -9.60 2.90
C SER A 68 -8.66 -8.33 2.06
N TRP A 69 -7.42 -7.92 1.86
CA TRP A 69 -7.07 -6.89 0.89
C TRP A 69 -7.44 -7.32 -0.54
N THR A 70 -7.93 -6.38 -1.35
CA THR A 70 -8.04 -6.59 -2.79
C THR A 70 -6.65 -6.76 -3.40
N SER A 71 -6.60 -7.36 -4.59
CA SER A 71 -5.40 -7.29 -5.43
C SER A 71 -4.96 -5.84 -5.66
N TRP A 72 -3.66 -5.65 -5.87
CA TRP A 72 -3.12 -4.34 -6.24
C TRP A 72 -3.53 -3.94 -7.65
N TYR A 73 -4.11 -2.75 -7.78
CA TYR A 73 -4.43 -2.14 -9.06
C TYR A 73 -3.35 -1.14 -9.45
N LYS A 74 -2.73 -1.32 -10.61
CA LYS A 74 -1.73 -0.40 -11.16
C LYS A 74 -2.41 0.80 -11.79
N LEU A 75 -2.10 2.01 -11.32
CA LEU A 75 -2.51 3.24 -11.99
C LEU A 75 -1.63 3.45 -13.23
N SER A 76 -2.22 3.44 -14.41
CA SER A 76 -1.55 3.89 -15.64
C SER A 76 -1.62 5.41 -15.72
N ALA A 77 -0.47 6.08 -15.73
CA ALA A 77 -0.42 7.48 -16.11
C ALA A 77 -0.46 7.57 -17.64
N THR A 78 -1.58 8.02 -18.20
CA THR A 78 -1.54 8.62 -19.54
C THR A 78 -1.02 10.02 -19.35
N ILE A 79 0.25 10.26 -19.67
CA ILE A 79 0.74 11.63 -19.83
C ILE A 79 0.11 12.11 -21.13
N ALA A 80 -0.95 12.92 -21.04
CA ALA A 80 -1.43 13.67 -22.18
C ALA A 80 -0.28 14.59 -22.62
N SER A 81 0.24 14.34 -23.83
CA SER A 81 1.19 15.20 -24.52
C SER A 81 0.56 16.54 -24.87
#